data_AF-A0ABD4RWZ4-F1
#
_entry.id   AF-A0ABD4RWZ4-F1
#
_cell.length_a   1.000
_cell.length_b   1.000
_cell.length_c   1.000
_cell.angle_alpha   90.00
_cell.angle_beta   90.00
_cell.angle_gamma   90.00
#
_symmetry.space_group_name_H-M   'P 1'
#
loop_
_entity.id
_entity.type
_entity.pdbx_description
1 polymer ?
#
loop_
_entity_poly.entity_id
_entity_poly.type
_entity_poly.pdbx_seq_one_letter_code
_entity_poly.pdbx_strand_id
1 'polypeptide(L)' 'MFKIKTDFSIDARRKPLSGRIRFYENSTIEIISNKQVMRFDENGNVYYNNKKIGTDEELFKCVQIFFKSILKLENL' A
#
# COMPACT_ATOMS: atom_id res chain seq x y z
N MET A 1 -18.85 -4.77 -0.87
CA MET A 1 -17.56 -5.39 -1.24
C MET A 1 -16.93 -4.52 -2.31
N PHE A 2 -15.75 -3.93 -2.07
CA PHE A 2 -15.11 -3.04 -3.05
C PHE A 2 -14.54 -3.87 -4.22
N LYS A 3 -14.73 -3.41 -5.45
CA LYS A 3 -14.25 -4.09 -6.66
C LYS A 3 -12.79 -3.70 -6.95
N ILE A 4 -11.94 -4.71 -7.14
CA ILE A 4 -10.52 -4.53 -7.44
C ILE A 4 -10.39 -4.19 -8.94
N LYS A 5 -9.72 -3.08 -9.24
CA LYS A 5 -9.36 -2.66 -10.60
C LYS A 5 -8.05 -3.30 -11.05
N THR A 6 -7.03 -3.27 -10.18
CA THR A 6 -5.69 -3.81 -10.47
C THR A 6 -5.07 -4.42 -9.22
N ASP A 7 -4.30 -5.50 -9.36
CA ASP A 7 -3.60 -6.20 -8.28
C ASP A 7 -2.15 -6.52 -8.71
N PHE A 8 -1.18 -6.09 -7.90
CA PHE A 8 0.24 -6.33 -8.08
C PHE A 8 0.79 -7.16 -6.91
N SER A 9 1.67 -8.11 -7.22
CA SER A 9 2.45 -8.80 -6.19
C SER A 9 3.79 -8.10 -5.99
N ILE A 10 4.16 -7.87 -4.74
CA ILE A 10 5.51 -7.46 -4.34
C ILE A 10 6.24 -8.74 -3.94
N ASP A 11 7.20 -9.17 -4.75
CA ASP A 11 8.12 -10.24 -4.39
C ASP A 11 9.54 -9.70 -4.23
N ALA A 12 9.88 -9.31 -3.01
CA ALA A 12 11.24 -8.93 -2.68
C ALA A 12 12.09 -10.19 -2.48
N ARG A 13 13.17 -10.33 -3.28
CA ARG A 13 14.14 -11.44 -3.21
C ARG A 13 14.73 -11.69 -1.81
N ARG A 14 14.64 -10.73 -0.89
CA ARG A 14 14.91 -10.88 0.55
C ARG A 14 13.58 -10.83 1.33
N LYS A 15 13.11 -11.99 1.81
CA LYS A 15 12.08 -12.08 2.87
C LYS A 15 12.56 -11.22 4.05
N PRO A 16 11.90 -10.10 4.39
CA PRO A 16 10.50 -10.07 4.82
C PRO A 16 9.54 -9.25 3.95
N LEU A 17 9.99 -8.65 2.83
CA LEU A 17 9.22 -7.63 2.10
C LEU A 17 8.34 -8.21 0.98
N SER A 18 7.71 -9.38 1.19
CA SER A 18 6.71 -9.89 0.26
C SER A 18 5.31 -9.39 0.63
N GLY A 19 4.53 -9.03 -0.39
CA GLY A 19 3.24 -8.39 -0.21
C GLY A 19 2.43 -8.24 -1.49
N ARG A 20 1.36 -7.46 -1.43
CA ARG A 20 0.50 -7.11 -2.57
C ARG A 20 0.10 -5.65 -2.49
N ILE A 21 -0.09 -5.04 -3.66
CA ILE A 21 -0.69 -3.72 -3.80
C ILE A 21 -1.97 -3.90 -4.62
N ARG A 22 -3.09 -3.39 -4.12
CA ARG A 22 -4.37 -3.41 -4.81
C ARG A 22 -4.88 -2.00 -5.03
N PHE A 23 -5.36 -1.76 -6.24
CA PHE A 23 -6.07 -0.55 -6.64
C PHE A 23 -7.54 -0.91 -6.81
N TYR A 24 -8.41 -0.22 -6.10
CA TYR A 24 -9.86 -0.41 -6.18
C TYR A 24 -10.49 0.61 -7.12
N GLU A 25 -11.69 0.31 -7.62
CA GLU A 25 -12.43 1.23 -8.52
C GLU A 25 -12.81 2.57 -7.86
N ASN A 26 -12.92 2.60 -6.52
CA ASN A 26 -13.23 3.81 -5.75
C ASN A 26 -11.98 4.61 -5.34
N SER A 27 -10.89 4.50 -6.11
CA SER A 27 -9.61 5.17 -5.83
C SER A 27 -8.94 4.80 -4.51
N THR A 28 -9.44 3.77 -3.81
CA THR A 28 -8.76 3.21 -2.64
C THR A 28 -7.53 2.43 -3.08
N ILE A 29 -6.46 2.57 -2.31
CA ILE A 29 -5.24 1.80 -2.47
C ILE A 29 -5.03 0.97 -1.21
N GLU A 30 -4.74 -0.32 -1.36
CA GLU A 30 -4.44 -1.23 -0.26
C GLU A 30 -3.07 -1.86 -0.45
N ILE A 31 -2.27 -1.87 0.61
CA ILE A 31 -1.00 -2.56 0.69
C ILE A 31 -1.13 -3.66 1.73
N ILE A 32 -0.72 -4.85 1.35
CA ILE A 32 -0.77 -6.05 2.20
C ILE A 32 0.64 -6.60 2.29
N SER A 33 1.16 -6.77 3.50
CA SER A 33 2.31 -7.62 3.79
C SER A 33 1.88 -8.78 4.69
N ASN A 34 2.81 -9.68 5.00
CA ASN A 34 2.55 -10.76 5.97
C ASN A 34 2.21 -10.25 7.38
N LYS A 35 2.65 -9.04 7.74
CA LYS A 35 2.50 -8.48 9.08
C LYS A 35 1.58 -7.27 9.16
N GLN A 36 1.27 -6.61 8.06
CA GLN A 36 0.49 -5.38 8.12
C GLN A 36 -0.36 -5.16 6.87
N VAL A 37 -1.51 -4.52 7.06
CA VAL A 37 -2.37 -4.05 5.99
C VAL A 37 -2.60 -2.57 6.19
N MET A 38 -2.36 -1.76 5.16
CA MET A 38 -2.67 -0.34 5.15
C MET A 38 -3.54 0.03 3.96
N ARG A 39 -4.48 0.95 4.18
CA ARG A 39 -5.31 1.52 3.11
C ARG A 39 -5.22 3.03 3.08
N PHE A 40 -5.23 3.56 1.86
CA PHE A 40 -5.18 4.97 1.55
C PHE A 40 -6.46 5.37 0.82
N ASP A 41 -6.96 6.56 1.12
CA ASP A 41 -7.99 7.21 0.33
C ASP A 41 -7.40 7.80 -0.96
N GLU A 42 -8.27 8.41 -1.77
CA GLU A 42 -7.91 9.06 -3.03
C GLU A 42 -6.92 10.23 -2.86
N ASN A 43 -6.82 10.81 -1.67
CA ASN A 43 -5.92 11.91 -1.34
C ASN A 43 -4.57 11.41 -0.78
N GLY A 44 -4.40 10.09 -0.66
CA GLY A 44 -3.21 9.48 -0.07
C GLY A 44 -3.18 9.53 1.47
N ASN A 45 -4.30 9.79 2.13
CA ASN A 45 -4.41 9.71 3.58
C ASN A 45 -4.68 8.28 4.04
N VAL A 46 -4.04 7.88 5.13
CA VAL A 46 -4.23 6.55 5.72
C VAL A 46 -5.51 6.55 6.55
N TYR A 47 -6.46 5.67 6.25
CA TYR A 47 -7.69 5.49 7.05
C TYR A 47 -7.80 4.10 7.69
N TYR A 48 -6.96 3.14 7.28
CA TYR A 48 -6.89 1.82 7.89
C TYR A 48 -5.44 1.39 8.01
N ASN A 49 -5.08 0.90 9.20
CA ASN A 49 -3.76 0.36 9.47
C ASN A 49 -3.86 -0.75 10.52
N ASN A 50 -3.71 -2.00 10.08
CA ASN A 50 -3.65 -3.16 10.97
C ASN A 50 -2.22 -3.69 10.98
N LYS A 51 -1.49 -3.37 12.05
CA LYS A 51 -0.07 -3.70 12.23
C LYS A 51 0.08 -4.81 13.27
N LYS A 52 0.70 -5.93 12.89
CA LYS A 52 1.21 -6.93 13.85
C LYS A 52 2.56 -6.47 14.41
N ILE A 53 2.89 -6.91 15.62
CA ILE A 53 4.18 -6.61 16.27
C ILE A 53 5.31 -7.21 15.42
N GLY A 54 6.24 -6.38 14.92
CA GLY A 54 7.45 -6.78 14.19
C GLY A 54 7.71 -6.03 12.87
N THR A 55 8.89 -5.42 12.78
CA THR A 55 9.78 -5.04 11.64
C THR A 55 9.29 -4.53 10.27
N ASP A 56 8.01 -4.45 9.93
CA ASP A 56 7.62 -4.02 8.57
C ASP A 56 7.53 -2.49 8.37
N GLU A 57 7.90 -1.67 9.37
CA GLU A 57 7.78 -0.20 9.29
C GLU A 57 8.48 0.44 8.07
N GLU A 58 9.63 -0.09 7.67
CA GLU A 58 10.35 0.42 6.50
C GLU A 58 9.59 0.18 5.19
N LEU A 59 8.92 -0.97 5.04
CA LEU A 59 8.10 -1.25 3.87
C LEU A 59 7.00 -0.19 3.74
N PHE A 60 6.29 0.09 4.83
CA PHE A 60 5.19 1.02 4.80
C PHE A 60 5.63 2.47 4.61
N LYS A 61 6.78 2.87 5.16
CA LYS A 61 7.39 4.17 4.84
C LYS A 61 7.72 4.28 3.36
N CYS A 62 8.37 3.28 2.77
CA CYS A 62 8.69 3.26 1.34
C CYS A 62 7.44 3.37 0.47
N VAL A 63 6.40 2.61 0.79
CA VAL A 63 5.19 2.63 -0.03
C VAL A 63 4.38 3.92 0.18
N GLN A 64 4.36 4.50 1.39
CA GLN A 64 3.76 5.82 1.62
C GLN A 64 4.49 6.92 0.83
N ILE A 65 5.82 6.88 0.76
CA ILE A 65 6.61 7.82 -0.06
C ILE A 65 6.31 7.62 -1.55
N PHE A 66 6.25 6.38 -2.01
CA PHE A 66 5.93 6.04 -3.39
C PHE A 66 4.57 6.61 -3.82
N PHE A 67 3.51 6.38 -3.03
CA PHE A 67 2.18 6.90 -3.36
C PHE A 67 2.09 8.41 -3.31
N LYS A 68 2.68 9.05 -2.29
CA LYS A 68 2.77 10.52 -2.25
C LYS A 68 3.52 11.07 -3.47
N SER A 69 4.51 10.34 -3.98
CA SER A 69 5.25 10.74 -5.19
C SER A 69 4.40 10.58 -6.46
N ILE A 70 3.63 9.49 -6.60
CA ILE A 70 2.71 9.31 -7.72
C ILE A 70 1.61 10.38 -7.73
N LEU A 71 0.93 10.60 -6.61
CA LEU A 71 -0.15 11.60 -6.52
C LEU A 71 0.34 13.03 -6.78
N LYS A 72 1.61 13.33 -6.48
CA LYS A 72 2.23 14.61 -6.84
C LYS A 72 2.48 14.75 -8.35
N LEU A 73 2.78 13.65 -9.04
CA LEU A 73 3.00 13.65 -10.49
C LEU A 73 1.71 13.83 -11.29
N GLU A 74 0.56 13.38 -10.77
CA GLU A 74 -0.74 13.60 -11.41
C GLU A 74 -1.29 15.04 -11.24
N ASN A 75 -0.76 15.80 -10.28
CA ASN A 75 -1.14 17.20 -10.02
C ASN A 75 -0.15 18.23 -10.62
N LEU A 76 0.82 17.78 -11.43
CA LEU A 76 1.77 18.61 -12.20
C LEU A 76 1.36 18.63 -13.68
#